data_AF-G4T752-F1
#
_entry.id   AF-G4T752-F1
#
_cell.length_a   1.000
_cell.length_b   1.000
_cell.length_c   1.000
_cell.angle_alpha   90.00
_cell.angle_beta   90.00
_cell.angle_gamma   90.00
#
_symmetry.space_group_name_H-M   'P 1'
#
loop_
_entity.id
_entity.type
_entity.pdbx_description
1 polymer ?
#
loop_
_entity_poly.entity_id
_entity_poly.type
_entity_poly.pdbx_seq_one_letter_code
_entity_poly.pdbx_strand_id
1 'polypeptide(L)'
;MSAALTDTGTLDSQSILLHGKIDTGWGSIWDEYKRAGELCAWAAPLGIEGFVRANAGFELLWCDFQHTTGLELVQTLNVTDWWTLMTGEEIVDPPWGHGPPCSPGGNHSGTPCRLPRWTHRDPSEYFPSWDWLRSATELYAGMGEDRVLLDTSKLITAYGEVGLSHLFTSADMSTHRLVNISEAAVQRYRANIADLSMMKGSGIDWRKIADGLTTRYNQRLPEIGRHLVNGTMNALKTARLVAIGLLMPFVELPANSTHSILTPTNRQRCTRAFTSTIRSAKGQMLSHTEKKLLITIETVHAEICGFVLEFYHAFHDLVPRERSEPPDAQAALTSANHEWKQLAREWHKRLSQLLARLDWKVWRGCRKVCEPNEICYLPVWPLGKRDGQRYPGGPRRPEQPSQFQPVCVDMQWYTSREVHTERSSTTGMD
;
A
#
# COMPACT_ATOMS: atom_id res chain seq x y z
N MET A 1 2.81 4.99 2.41
CA MET A 1 3.99 5.02 1.52
C MET A 1 5.21 4.69 2.34
N SER A 2 6.21 3.98 1.79
CA SER A 2 7.34 3.46 2.57
C SER A 2 8.37 4.51 2.97
N ALA A 3 8.32 5.71 2.40
CA ALA A 3 9.26 6.81 2.67
C ALA A 3 8.59 8.07 3.24
N ALA A 4 7.40 7.96 3.82
CA ALA A 4 6.76 9.11 4.43
C ALA A 4 7.62 9.64 5.60
N LEU A 5 7.86 10.95 5.66
CA LEU A 5 8.62 11.57 6.75
C LEU A 5 7.70 11.79 7.95
N THR A 6 7.40 10.69 8.64
CA THR A 6 6.51 10.65 9.79
C THR A 6 7.10 9.76 10.86
N ASP A 7 6.66 9.95 12.10
CA ASP A 7 6.98 9.09 13.22
C ASP A 7 6.05 7.85 13.31
N THR A 8 5.29 7.53 12.26
CA THR A 8 4.39 6.33 12.22
C THR A 8 5.04 5.04 11.73
N GLY A 9 6.36 5.05 11.59
CA GLY A 9 7.14 3.82 11.41
C GLY A 9 7.54 3.49 9.98
N THR A 10 7.20 4.35 9.02
CA THR A 10 7.68 4.26 7.64
C THR A 10 9.21 4.27 7.54
N LEU A 11 9.89 4.85 8.52
CA LEU A 11 11.35 4.92 8.61
C LEU A 11 11.96 3.89 9.57
N ASP A 12 11.14 3.09 10.29
CA ASP A 12 11.62 2.22 11.37
C ASP A 12 12.69 1.23 10.88
N SER A 13 12.52 0.64 9.69
CA SER A 13 13.48 -0.31 9.12
C SER A 13 14.84 0.33 8.86
N GLN A 14 14.87 1.54 8.29
CA GLN A 14 16.11 2.30 8.07
C GLN A 14 16.74 2.69 9.41
N SER A 15 15.96 3.15 10.38
CA SER A 15 16.47 3.54 11.70
C SER A 15 17.07 2.36 12.47
N ILE A 16 16.43 1.18 12.46
CA ILE A 16 17.00 -0.04 13.04
C ILE A 16 18.26 -0.46 12.27
N LEU A 17 18.25 -0.38 10.95
CA LEU A 17 19.40 -0.73 10.13
C LEU A 17 20.61 0.15 10.45
N LEU A 18 20.44 1.47 10.49
CA LEU A 18 21.52 2.44 10.68
C LEU A 18 21.94 2.61 12.13
N HIS A 19 20.97 2.72 13.04
CA HIS A 19 21.21 3.12 14.43
C HIS A 19 20.93 2.04 15.47
N GLY A 20 20.26 0.95 15.09
CA GLY A 20 19.91 -0.16 15.98
C GLY A 20 18.79 0.20 16.96
N LYS A 21 18.18 1.38 16.79
CA LYS A 21 17.07 1.90 17.56
C LYS A 21 16.24 2.84 16.70
N ILE A 22 14.99 3.03 17.06
CA ILE A 22 14.13 4.03 16.43
C ILE A 22 14.31 5.35 17.14
N ASP A 23 14.64 6.38 16.38
CA ASP A 23 14.59 7.76 16.82
C ASP A 23 13.32 8.41 16.24
N THR A 24 12.39 8.81 17.12
CA THR A 24 11.17 9.54 16.75
C THR A 24 11.34 11.05 16.89
N GLY A 25 12.56 11.53 17.13
CA GLY A 25 12.86 12.94 17.19
C GLY A 25 12.59 13.65 15.87
N TRP A 26 11.85 14.77 15.93
CA TRP A 26 11.49 15.56 14.76
C TRP A 26 12.71 15.94 13.89
N GLY A 27 13.84 16.34 14.48
CA GLY A 27 15.04 16.64 13.70
C GLY A 27 15.56 15.45 12.89
N SER A 28 15.47 14.23 13.43
CA SER A 28 15.97 12.99 12.82
C SER A 28 15.10 12.52 11.64
N ILE A 29 13.78 12.70 11.75
CA ILE A 29 12.81 12.32 10.71
C ILE A 29 13.03 13.13 9.42
N TRP A 30 13.41 14.40 9.55
CA TRP A 30 13.58 15.32 8.42
C TRP A 30 15.02 15.45 7.91
N ASP A 31 16.01 14.86 8.59
CA ASP A 31 17.42 14.91 8.19
C ASP A 31 17.76 13.85 7.13
N GLU A 32 17.16 14.02 5.95
CA GLU A 32 17.28 13.10 4.81
C GLU A 32 18.70 13.02 4.25
N TYR A 33 19.43 14.14 4.20
CA TYR A 33 20.80 14.16 3.67
C TYR A 33 21.78 13.40 4.57
N LYS A 34 21.67 13.58 5.89
CA LYS A 34 22.48 12.78 6.83
C LYS A 34 22.16 11.30 6.69
N ARG A 35 20.86 10.95 6.68
CA ARG A 35 20.43 9.56 6.53
C ARG A 35 20.92 8.95 5.21
N ALA A 36 20.88 9.72 4.12
CA ALA A 36 21.41 9.31 2.84
C ALA A 36 22.92 9.01 2.90
N GLY A 37 23.70 9.89 3.54
CA GLY A 37 25.13 9.67 3.77
C GLY A 37 25.42 8.43 4.60
N GLU A 38 24.67 8.20 5.68
CA GLU A 38 24.81 7.02 6.54
C GLU A 38 24.40 5.72 5.80
N LEU A 39 23.33 5.76 5.00
CA LEU A 39 22.92 4.65 4.14
C LEU A 39 24.01 4.30 3.12
N CYS A 40 24.59 5.30 2.46
CA CYS A 40 25.66 5.07 1.49
C CYS A 40 26.93 4.52 2.15
N ALA A 41 27.30 5.02 3.34
CA ALA A 41 28.42 4.48 4.11
C ALA A 41 28.19 3.02 4.53
N TRP A 42 26.95 2.68 4.92
CA TRP A 42 26.56 1.31 5.25
C TRP A 42 26.54 0.38 4.02
N ALA A 43 26.10 0.89 2.88
CA ALA A 43 25.97 0.14 1.61
C ALA A 43 27.31 -0.15 0.94
N ALA A 44 28.30 0.74 1.06
CA ALA A 44 29.59 0.65 0.40
C ALA A 44 30.30 -0.73 0.54
N PRO A 45 30.48 -1.32 1.75
CA PRO A 45 31.13 -2.63 1.88
C PRO A 45 30.31 -3.79 1.30
N LEU A 46 29.01 -3.59 1.02
CA LEU A 46 28.12 -4.60 0.46
C LEU A 46 28.04 -4.52 -1.08
N GLY A 47 28.70 -3.54 -1.70
CA GLY A 47 28.59 -3.29 -3.14
C GLY A 47 27.21 -2.80 -3.57
N ILE A 48 26.46 -2.16 -2.65
CA ILE A 48 25.17 -1.54 -2.95
C ILE A 48 25.44 -0.10 -3.43
N GLU A 49 24.98 0.24 -4.64
CA GLU A 49 25.26 1.53 -5.28
C GLU A 49 24.24 2.62 -4.94
N GLY A 50 23.08 2.23 -4.40
CA GLY A 50 21.99 3.15 -4.13
C GLY A 50 20.75 2.48 -3.55
N PHE A 51 19.71 3.29 -3.35
CA PHE A 51 18.45 2.91 -2.73
C PHE A 51 17.28 3.47 -3.51
N VAL A 52 16.21 2.67 -3.62
CA VAL A 52 14.93 3.11 -4.18
C VAL A 52 13.87 3.04 -3.10
N ARG A 53 13.03 4.06 -3.00
CA ARG A 53 11.93 4.11 -2.03
C ARG A 53 10.68 4.76 -2.61
N ALA A 54 9.52 4.34 -2.13
CA ALA A 54 8.24 4.90 -2.55
C ALA A 54 7.79 6.05 -1.66
N ASN A 55 7.70 7.23 -2.26
CA ASN A 55 7.11 8.46 -1.72
C ASN A 55 5.95 8.91 -2.63
N ALA A 56 5.77 10.21 -2.92
CA ALA A 56 4.89 10.71 -3.99
C ALA A 56 5.30 10.27 -5.42
N GLY A 57 6.28 9.37 -5.50
CA GLY A 57 6.93 8.82 -6.68
C GLY A 57 7.84 7.69 -6.20
N PHE A 58 8.68 7.17 -7.10
CA PHE A 58 9.87 6.43 -6.68
C PHE A 58 11.05 7.39 -6.64
N GLU A 59 11.68 7.52 -5.47
CA GLU A 59 12.89 8.31 -5.28
C GLU A 59 14.10 7.37 -5.37
N LEU A 60 15.09 7.76 -6.17
CA LEU A 60 16.38 7.10 -6.28
C LEU A 60 17.43 7.91 -5.52
N LEU A 61 18.02 7.30 -4.50
CA LEU A 61 19.27 7.75 -3.89
C LEU A 61 20.42 6.98 -4.54
N TRP A 62 21.29 7.64 -5.29
CA TRP A 62 22.49 7.04 -5.85
C TRP A 62 23.71 7.56 -5.10
N CYS A 63 24.57 6.65 -4.63
CA CYS A 63 25.64 7.01 -3.69
C CYS A 63 26.86 7.66 -4.34
N ASP A 64 27.16 7.33 -5.60
CA ASP A 64 28.27 7.92 -6.35
C ASP A 64 27.89 8.18 -7.80
N PHE A 65 27.68 9.44 -8.16
CA PHE A 65 27.37 9.86 -9.53
C PHE A 65 28.62 10.08 -10.40
N GLN A 66 29.82 10.10 -9.82
CA GLN A 66 31.04 10.49 -10.51
C GLN A 66 31.82 9.29 -11.05
N HIS A 67 31.85 8.17 -10.32
CA HIS A 67 32.72 7.02 -10.65
C HIS A 67 31.94 5.74 -10.98
N THR A 68 30.62 5.81 -11.12
CA THR A 68 29.80 4.62 -11.41
C THR A 68 29.70 4.32 -12.91
N THR A 69 29.66 3.03 -13.23
CA THR A 69 29.57 2.52 -14.62
C THR A 69 28.13 2.31 -15.09
N GLY A 70 27.14 2.70 -14.30
CA GLY A 70 25.71 2.39 -14.52
C GLY A 70 24.81 3.57 -14.86
N LEU A 71 25.32 4.80 -14.83
CA LEU A 71 24.56 6.00 -15.17
C LEU A 71 25.16 6.70 -16.38
N GLU A 72 24.29 7.07 -17.33
CA GLU A 72 24.63 7.88 -18.49
C GLU A 72 23.75 9.13 -18.50
N LEU A 73 24.37 10.31 -18.58
CA LEU A 73 23.62 11.54 -18.79
C LEU A 73 23.10 11.56 -20.23
N VAL A 74 21.82 11.23 -20.39
CA VAL A 74 21.17 11.23 -21.71
C VAL A 74 20.80 12.65 -22.16
N GLN A 75 20.26 13.48 -21.26
CA GLN A 75 19.76 14.80 -21.63
C GLN A 75 19.67 15.76 -20.44
N THR A 76 19.78 17.06 -20.73
CA THR A 76 19.42 18.17 -19.83
C THR A 76 18.35 19.03 -20.51
N LEU A 77 17.26 19.31 -19.79
CA LEU A 77 16.11 20.08 -20.28
C LEU A 77 15.87 21.29 -19.38
N ASN A 78 15.55 22.45 -19.97
CA ASN A 78 15.03 23.60 -19.24
C ASN A 78 13.49 23.58 -19.32
N VAL A 79 12.84 23.21 -18.22
CA VAL A 79 11.37 23.10 -18.11
C VAL A 79 10.76 24.18 -17.21
N THR A 80 11.56 25.18 -16.85
CA THR A 80 11.28 26.07 -15.70
C THR A 80 10.32 27.22 -16.05
N ASP A 81 10.16 27.57 -17.32
CA ASP A 81 9.41 28.76 -17.74
C ASP A 81 8.45 28.49 -18.90
N TRP A 82 7.55 27.53 -18.70
CA TRP A 82 6.49 27.24 -19.67
C TRP A 82 5.40 28.32 -19.70
N TRP A 83 5.24 29.08 -18.61
CA TRP A 83 4.22 30.12 -18.49
C TRP A 83 4.50 31.30 -19.40
N THR A 84 5.71 31.89 -19.33
CA THR A 84 6.10 33.00 -20.18
C THR A 84 6.02 32.62 -21.66
N LEU A 85 6.36 31.37 -22.00
CA LEU A 85 6.21 30.85 -23.38
C LEU A 85 4.74 30.86 -23.86
N MET A 86 3.80 30.56 -22.98
CA MET A 86 2.37 30.45 -23.33
C MET A 86 1.65 31.80 -23.34
N THR A 87 1.99 32.70 -22.42
CA THR A 87 1.25 33.95 -22.20
C THR A 87 2.01 35.19 -22.66
N GLY A 88 3.32 35.11 -22.82
CA GLY A 88 4.21 36.26 -23.00
C GLY A 88 4.41 37.08 -21.73
N GLU A 89 3.87 36.65 -20.58
CA GLU A 89 4.00 37.32 -19.29
C GLU A 89 5.14 36.68 -18.49
N GLU A 90 6.15 37.48 -18.11
CA GLU A 90 7.25 37.01 -17.29
C GLU A 90 6.79 36.57 -15.88
N ILE A 91 7.42 35.53 -15.35
CA ILE A 91 7.23 35.07 -13.98
C ILE A 91 7.78 36.14 -13.01
N VAL A 92 6.88 36.83 -12.31
CA VAL A 92 7.21 37.95 -11.40
C VAL A 92 7.97 37.47 -10.13
N ASP A 93 7.75 36.23 -9.70
CA ASP A 93 8.41 35.59 -8.56
C ASP A 93 8.74 34.12 -8.88
N PRO A 94 9.91 33.79 -9.45
CA PRO A 94 10.26 32.41 -9.74
C PRO A 94 10.33 31.60 -8.43
N PRO A 95 9.87 30.33 -8.40
CA PRO A 95 9.76 29.55 -7.16
C PRO A 95 11.11 29.35 -6.46
N TRP A 96 12.23 29.41 -7.18
CA TRP A 96 13.59 29.30 -6.66
C TRP A 96 14.23 30.66 -6.29
N GLY A 97 13.54 31.77 -6.54
CA GLY A 97 14.11 33.12 -6.52
C GLY A 97 15.23 33.31 -7.55
N HIS A 98 15.86 34.48 -7.57
CA HIS A 98 16.99 34.80 -8.47
C HIS A 98 18.36 34.35 -7.93
N GLY A 99 18.41 33.35 -7.03
CA GLY A 99 19.65 32.92 -6.34
C GLY A 99 20.02 31.45 -6.60
N PRO A 100 21.29 31.06 -6.40
CA PRO A 100 21.72 29.67 -6.59
C PRO A 100 21.08 28.75 -5.54
N PRO A 101 20.77 27.49 -5.90
CA PRO A 101 20.23 26.50 -4.96
C PRO A 101 21.24 26.18 -3.85
N CYS A 102 20.74 25.84 -2.65
CA CYS A 102 21.57 25.43 -1.52
C CYS A 102 22.42 24.21 -1.89
N SER A 103 23.75 24.30 -1.75
CA SER A 103 24.60 23.11 -1.86
C SER A 103 24.41 22.22 -0.62
N PRO A 104 24.27 20.89 -0.78
CA PRO A 104 24.23 19.97 0.35
C PRO A 104 25.55 20.02 1.14
N GLY A 105 25.50 20.36 2.43
CA GLY A 105 26.64 20.28 3.35
C GLY A 105 27.63 21.45 3.36
N GLY A 106 27.33 22.56 2.67
CA GLY A 106 28.17 23.77 2.71
C GLY A 106 28.04 24.53 4.04
N ASN A 107 29.17 24.97 4.61
CA ASN A 107 29.17 25.91 5.73
C ASN A 107 28.52 27.22 5.27
N HIS A 108 27.36 27.58 5.83
CA HIS A 108 26.52 28.71 5.38
C HIS A 108 27.08 30.10 5.77
N SER A 109 28.38 30.32 5.59
CA SER A 109 29.03 31.60 5.83
C SER A 109 29.20 32.35 4.51
N GLY A 110 28.19 33.11 4.08
CA GLY A 110 28.42 34.20 3.13
C GLY A 110 27.32 34.50 2.09
N THR A 111 26.37 33.60 1.83
CA THR A 111 25.28 33.88 0.89
C THR A 111 23.98 33.23 1.39
N PRO A 112 22.87 33.98 1.59
CA PRO A 112 21.59 33.39 1.95
C PRO A 112 21.11 32.55 0.77
N CYS A 113 21.29 31.24 0.87
CA CYS A 113 20.68 30.31 -0.06
C CYS A 113 19.18 30.29 0.28
N ARG A 114 18.30 30.53 -0.70
CA ARG A 114 16.85 30.61 -0.43
C ARG A 114 16.20 29.25 -0.67
N LEU A 115 15.44 28.80 0.32
CA LEU A 115 14.47 27.73 0.11
C LEU A 115 13.40 28.24 -0.88
N PRO A 116 12.86 27.37 -1.74
CA PRO A 116 11.84 27.77 -2.69
C PRO A 116 10.66 28.42 -1.96
N ARG A 117 10.24 29.59 -2.45
CA ARG A 117 9.07 30.31 -1.95
C ARG A 117 7.89 29.91 -2.81
N TRP A 118 7.15 28.90 -2.36
CA TRP A 118 5.92 28.43 -2.98
C TRP A 118 4.85 29.53 -2.86
N THR A 119 4.66 30.31 -3.92
CA THR A 119 3.59 31.30 -4.05
C THR A 119 2.53 30.69 -4.97
N HIS A 120 1.53 30.02 -4.37
CA HIS A 120 0.42 29.34 -5.06
C HIS A 120 -0.54 30.28 -5.86
N ARG A 121 -0.06 31.46 -6.25
CA ARG A 121 -0.75 32.43 -7.10
C ARG A 121 -0.29 32.37 -8.55
N ASP A 122 0.87 31.78 -8.83
CA ASP A 122 1.39 31.65 -10.18
C ASP A 122 0.91 30.34 -10.84
N PRO A 123 0.24 30.42 -12.00
CA PRO A 123 -0.05 29.25 -12.83
C PRO A 123 1.16 28.35 -13.11
N SER A 124 2.36 28.92 -13.24
CA SER A 124 3.63 28.21 -13.44
C SER A 124 3.97 27.24 -12.29
N GLU A 125 3.41 27.44 -11.10
CA GLU A 125 3.64 26.62 -9.91
C GLU A 125 2.50 25.62 -9.61
N TYR A 126 1.24 26.07 -9.64
CA TYR A 126 0.14 25.21 -9.19
C TYR A 126 -0.22 24.11 -10.20
N PHE A 127 -0.08 24.35 -11.51
CA PHE A 127 -0.33 23.33 -12.54
C PHE A 127 0.66 22.17 -12.44
N PRO A 128 1.99 22.39 -12.44
CA PRO A 128 2.94 21.30 -12.21
C PRO A 128 2.76 20.61 -10.86
N SER A 129 2.39 21.35 -9.81
CA SER A 129 2.10 20.75 -8.50
C SER A 129 0.86 19.86 -8.52
N TRP A 130 -0.17 20.23 -9.28
CA TRP A 130 -1.35 19.41 -9.53
C TRP A 130 -1.03 18.17 -10.37
N ASP A 131 -0.20 18.29 -11.41
CA ASP A 131 0.25 17.16 -12.22
C ASP A 131 1.18 16.20 -11.44
N TRP A 132 2.04 16.75 -10.58
CA TRP A 132 2.82 15.97 -9.62
C TRP A 132 1.90 15.22 -8.65
N LEU A 133 0.87 15.89 -8.12
CA LEU A 133 -0.12 15.28 -7.25
C LEU A 133 -0.87 14.15 -7.97
N ARG A 134 -1.30 14.36 -9.22
CA ARG A 134 -1.91 13.33 -10.06
C ARG A 134 -1.00 12.11 -10.17
N SER A 135 0.25 12.33 -10.58
CA SER A 135 1.26 11.28 -10.71
C SER A 135 1.48 10.50 -9.41
N ALA A 136 1.50 11.20 -8.27
CA ALA A 136 1.64 10.57 -6.97
C ALA A 136 0.47 9.62 -6.62
N THR A 137 -0.76 10.01 -6.97
CA THR A 137 -1.95 9.21 -6.67
C THR A 137 -2.06 7.92 -7.46
N GLU A 138 -1.44 7.83 -8.64
CA GLU A 138 -1.41 6.61 -9.46
C GLU A 138 -0.73 5.45 -8.73
N LEU A 139 0.20 5.75 -7.82
CA LEU A 139 0.94 4.75 -7.05
C LEU A 139 0.14 4.12 -5.91
N TYR A 140 -1.00 4.71 -5.50
CA TYR A 140 -1.70 4.31 -4.27
C TYR A 140 -2.47 3.00 -4.42
N ALA A 141 -3.11 2.82 -5.56
CA ALA A 141 -3.89 1.62 -5.86
C ALA A 141 -3.15 0.64 -6.78
N GLY A 142 -2.00 1.03 -7.34
CA GLY A 142 -1.25 0.27 -8.35
C GLY A 142 -0.36 -0.86 -7.80
N MET A 143 0.13 -1.71 -8.70
CA MET A 143 0.99 -2.86 -8.38
C MET A 143 2.45 -2.49 -8.06
N GLY A 144 2.81 -1.20 -8.12
CA GLY A 144 4.17 -0.69 -7.88
C GLY A 144 4.84 -0.19 -9.16
N GLU A 145 6.16 -0.05 -9.14
CA GLU A 145 6.97 0.33 -10.30
C GLU A 145 7.65 -0.90 -10.89
N ASP A 146 7.41 -1.15 -12.18
CA ASP A 146 7.90 -2.35 -12.86
C ASP A 146 9.37 -2.23 -13.27
N ARG A 147 9.90 -1.01 -13.35
CA ARG A 147 11.34 -0.76 -13.52
C ARG A 147 12.16 -1.16 -12.28
N VAL A 148 11.53 -1.27 -11.11
CA VAL A 148 12.18 -1.72 -9.87
C VAL A 148 12.04 -3.24 -9.76
N LEU A 149 13.08 -3.94 -10.22
CA LEU A 149 13.15 -5.39 -10.15
C LEU A 149 13.56 -5.82 -8.73
N LEU A 150 12.72 -6.62 -8.08
CA LEU A 150 12.97 -7.08 -6.72
C LEU A 150 13.68 -8.43 -6.72
N ASP A 151 14.87 -8.51 -6.12
CA ASP A 151 15.49 -9.78 -5.76
C ASP A 151 14.88 -10.30 -4.45
N THR A 152 13.75 -10.99 -4.58
CA THR A 152 13.01 -11.55 -3.44
C THR A 152 13.75 -12.66 -2.71
N SER A 153 14.81 -13.22 -3.31
CA SER A 153 15.66 -14.16 -2.60
C SER A 153 16.43 -13.50 -1.46
N LYS A 154 16.62 -12.17 -1.55
CA LYS A 154 17.30 -11.31 -0.58
C LYS A 154 16.34 -10.37 0.15
N LEU A 155 15.04 -10.67 0.16
CA LEU A 155 14.07 -9.90 0.94
C LEU A 155 14.37 -10.01 2.45
N ILE A 156 14.38 -8.86 3.12
CA ILE A 156 14.48 -8.75 4.57
C ILE A 156 13.15 -8.23 5.08
N THR A 157 12.58 -8.91 6.08
CA THR A 157 11.32 -8.51 6.70
C THR A 157 11.40 -8.76 8.20
N ALA A 158 10.76 -7.90 8.99
CA ALA A 158 10.57 -8.14 10.42
C ALA A 158 9.39 -9.08 10.70
N TYR A 159 8.47 -9.22 9.74
CA TYR A 159 7.33 -10.12 9.86
C TYR A 159 7.78 -11.57 9.84
N GLY A 160 7.35 -12.34 10.84
CA GLY A 160 7.73 -13.75 10.99
C GLY A 160 9.13 -13.95 11.58
N GLU A 161 9.81 -12.89 12.02
CA GLU A 161 11.09 -13.01 12.75
C GLU A 161 10.90 -13.43 14.20
N VAL A 162 11.80 -14.29 14.68
CA VAL A 162 11.75 -14.84 16.04
C VAL A 162 11.87 -13.71 17.05
N GLY A 163 10.87 -13.61 17.91
CA GLY A 163 10.78 -12.61 18.96
C GLY A 163 10.17 -11.28 18.53
N LEU A 164 9.73 -11.10 17.28
CA LEU A 164 9.11 -9.85 16.81
C LEU A 164 7.59 -9.92 16.65
N SER A 165 6.98 -11.10 16.67
CA SER A 165 5.52 -11.25 16.44
C SER A 165 4.65 -10.43 17.41
N HIS A 166 5.14 -10.16 18.62
CA HIS A 166 4.43 -9.35 19.62
C HIS A 166 4.30 -7.87 19.22
N LEU A 167 5.10 -7.40 18.27
CA LEU A 167 5.06 -6.04 17.73
C LEU A 167 3.99 -5.88 16.63
N PHE A 168 3.42 -6.99 16.16
CA PHE A 168 2.50 -7.06 15.01
C PHE A 168 1.17 -7.74 15.38
N THR A 169 0.57 -7.30 16.48
CA THR A 169 -0.66 -7.90 17.03
C THR A 169 -1.95 -7.27 16.52
N SER A 170 -1.87 -6.04 16.01
CA SER A 170 -3.00 -5.34 15.41
C SER A 170 -3.38 -5.94 14.06
N ALA A 171 -4.67 -5.90 13.71
CA ALA A 171 -5.08 -6.18 12.33
C ALA A 171 -4.74 -5.01 11.39
N ASP A 172 -4.65 -3.79 11.92
CA ASP A 172 -4.31 -2.60 11.14
C ASP A 172 -2.80 -2.49 10.98
N MET A 173 -2.31 -2.83 9.79
CA MET A 173 -0.87 -2.82 9.49
C MET A 173 -0.25 -1.43 9.57
N SER A 174 -1.05 -0.35 9.51
CA SER A 174 -0.54 1.01 9.66
C SER A 174 -0.10 1.35 11.09
N THR A 175 -0.49 0.51 12.06
CA THR A 175 -0.09 0.66 13.47
C THR A 175 1.15 -0.16 13.83
N HIS A 176 1.66 -0.97 12.91
CA HIS A 176 2.82 -1.82 13.15
C HIS A 176 4.11 -1.02 13.24
N ARG A 177 4.87 -1.24 14.32
CA ARG A 177 6.08 -0.50 14.66
C ARG A 177 7.19 -1.44 15.10
N LEU A 178 8.44 -1.07 14.86
CA LEU A 178 9.61 -1.77 15.44
C LEU A 178 10.07 -1.14 16.76
N VAL A 179 9.23 -0.30 17.37
CA VAL A 179 9.51 0.33 18.67
C VAL A 179 9.67 -0.76 19.73
N ASN A 180 10.66 -0.60 20.61
CA ASN A 180 11.04 -1.58 21.64
C ASN A 180 11.53 -2.93 21.11
N ILE A 181 12.03 -3.00 19.87
CA ILE A 181 12.78 -4.16 19.41
C ILE A 181 13.97 -4.46 20.34
N SER A 182 14.16 -5.74 20.70
CA SER A 182 15.27 -6.12 21.58
C SER A 182 16.61 -6.06 20.86
N GLU A 183 17.68 -5.76 21.59
CA GLU A 183 19.04 -5.67 21.04
C GLU A 183 19.45 -6.98 20.33
N ALA A 184 19.11 -8.13 20.90
CA ALA A 184 19.35 -9.43 20.28
C ALA A 184 18.61 -9.59 18.94
N ALA A 185 17.40 -9.03 18.80
CA ALA A 185 16.66 -9.06 17.54
C ALA A 185 17.22 -8.07 16.52
N VAL A 186 17.67 -6.89 16.94
CA VAL A 186 18.40 -5.93 16.09
C VAL A 186 19.66 -6.56 15.51
N GLN A 187 20.46 -7.23 16.35
CA GLN A 187 21.67 -7.92 15.92
C GLN A 187 21.38 -9.00 14.88
N ARG A 188 20.34 -9.84 15.08
CA ARG A 188 19.90 -10.82 14.08
C ARG A 188 19.43 -10.17 12.78
N TYR A 189 18.60 -9.12 12.90
CA TYR A 189 18.07 -8.40 11.75
C TYR A 189 19.20 -7.83 10.88
N ARG A 190 20.24 -7.26 11.49
CA ARG A 190 21.43 -6.74 10.79
C ARG A 190 22.33 -7.86 10.25
N ALA A 191 22.56 -8.91 11.03
CA ALA A 191 23.41 -10.04 10.63
C ALA A 191 22.85 -10.75 9.40
N ASN A 192 21.53 -10.94 9.33
CA ASN A 192 20.86 -11.51 8.19
C ASN A 192 21.24 -10.81 6.88
N ILE A 193 21.50 -9.50 6.89
CA ILE A 193 21.76 -8.71 5.67
C ILE A 193 23.12 -9.04 5.05
N ALA A 194 24.15 -9.26 5.87
CA ALA A 194 25.48 -9.60 5.38
C ALA A 194 25.48 -10.96 4.64
N ASP A 195 24.70 -11.91 5.15
CA ASP A 195 24.57 -13.27 4.60
C ASP A 195 23.84 -13.31 3.24
N LEU A 196 23.01 -12.30 2.93
CA LEU A 196 22.20 -12.28 1.71
C LEU A 196 23.02 -11.99 0.45
N SER A 197 24.21 -11.38 0.58
CA SER A 197 25.07 -11.03 -0.55
C SER A 197 25.45 -12.25 -1.41
N MET A 198 25.60 -13.42 -0.79
CA MET A 198 25.99 -14.67 -1.45
C MET A 198 24.83 -15.59 -1.85
N MET A 199 23.60 -15.25 -1.47
CA MET A 199 22.46 -16.14 -1.75
C MET A 199 22.05 -16.07 -3.23
N LYS A 200 21.92 -17.26 -3.84
CA LYS A 200 21.29 -17.43 -5.15
C LYS A 200 19.79 -17.68 -4.98
N GLY A 201 19.00 -16.88 -5.66
CA GLY A 201 17.55 -17.04 -5.71
C GLY A 201 17.10 -18.14 -6.66
N SER A 202 15.84 -18.52 -6.51
CA SER A 202 15.15 -19.48 -7.39
C SER A 202 14.85 -18.93 -8.79
N GLY A 203 14.89 -17.60 -8.97
CA GLY A 203 14.43 -16.90 -10.17
C GLY A 203 12.90 -16.76 -10.25
N ILE A 204 12.16 -17.18 -9.23
CA ILE A 204 10.70 -17.05 -9.17
C ILE A 204 10.33 -15.60 -8.91
N ASP A 205 9.44 -15.06 -9.73
CA ASP A 205 8.83 -13.75 -9.51
C ASP A 205 7.72 -13.86 -8.46
N TRP A 206 8.11 -13.76 -7.19
CA TRP A 206 7.18 -13.83 -6.06
C TRP A 206 6.24 -12.62 -5.99
N ARG A 207 6.64 -11.46 -6.54
CA ARG A 207 5.78 -10.26 -6.64
C ARG A 207 4.58 -10.57 -7.53
N LYS A 208 4.82 -11.14 -8.70
CA LYS A 208 3.74 -11.54 -9.63
C LYS A 208 2.77 -12.56 -9.03
N ILE A 209 3.25 -13.47 -8.19
CA ILE A 209 2.38 -14.43 -7.50
C ILE A 209 1.49 -13.71 -6.47
N ALA A 210 2.07 -12.85 -5.64
CA ALA A 210 1.33 -12.07 -4.65
C ALA A 210 0.32 -11.11 -5.30
N ASP A 211 0.70 -10.47 -6.40
CA ASP A 211 -0.16 -9.60 -7.20
C ASP A 211 -1.29 -10.38 -7.88
N GLY A 212 -1.02 -11.58 -8.39
CA GLY A 212 -2.02 -12.47 -8.96
C GLY A 212 -3.06 -12.91 -7.92
N LEU A 213 -2.60 -13.24 -6.69
CA LEU A 213 -3.48 -13.55 -5.57
C LEU A 213 -4.37 -12.34 -5.23
N THR A 214 -3.75 -11.17 -5.05
CA THR A 214 -4.46 -9.92 -4.71
C THR A 214 -5.49 -9.57 -5.78
N THR A 215 -5.08 -9.57 -7.05
CA THR A 215 -5.92 -9.24 -8.21
C THR A 215 -7.15 -10.13 -8.30
N ARG A 216 -7.00 -11.44 -8.05
CA ARG A 216 -8.11 -12.39 -8.12
C ARG A 216 -9.22 -12.12 -7.10
N TYR A 217 -8.85 -11.69 -5.89
CA TYR A 217 -9.77 -11.64 -4.75
C TYR A 217 -10.18 -10.21 -4.37
N ASN A 218 -9.46 -9.18 -4.80
CA ASN A 218 -9.62 -7.80 -4.32
C ASN A 218 -11.03 -7.23 -4.54
N GLN A 219 -11.70 -7.57 -5.64
CA GLN A 219 -13.06 -7.10 -5.96
C GLN A 219 -14.12 -8.10 -5.50
N ARG A 220 -13.82 -9.40 -5.66
CA ARG A 220 -14.78 -10.50 -5.48
C ARG A 220 -15.11 -10.74 -4.00
N LEU A 221 -14.16 -10.56 -3.08
CA LEU A 221 -14.44 -10.65 -1.64
C LEU A 221 -15.37 -9.52 -1.17
N PRO A 222 -15.09 -8.22 -1.46
CA PRO A 222 -16.05 -7.14 -1.17
C PRO A 222 -17.41 -7.29 -1.87
N GLU A 223 -17.45 -7.87 -3.08
CA GLU A 223 -18.71 -8.16 -3.78
C GLU A 223 -19.61 -9.12 -3.00
N ILE A 224 -19.05 -10.21 -2.45
CA ILE A 224 -19.77 -11.09 -1.51
C ILE A 224 -20.33 -10.27 -0.34
N GLY A 225 -19.52 -9.35 0.22
CA GLY A 225 -19.93 -8.47 1.30
C GLY A 225 -21.13 -7.58 0.95
N ARG A 226 -21.15 -6.98 -0.26
CA ARG A 226 -22.29 -6.17 -0.72
C ARG A 226 -23.58 -6.99 -0.78
N HIS A 227 -23.51 -8.23 -1.25
CA HIS A 227 -24.67 -9.11 -1.31
C HIS A 227 -25.14 -9.56 0.09
N LEU A 228 -24.21 -9.79 1.02
CA LEU A 228 -24.54 -10.12 2.40
C LEU A 228 -25.24 -8.96 3.13
N VAL A 229 -24.82 -7.71 2.87
CA VAL A 229 -25.48 -6.51 3.41
C VAL A 229 -26.88 -6.34 2.82
N ASN A 230 -27.05 -6.57 1.51
CA ASN A 230 -28.37 -6.55 0.87
C ASN A 230 -29.30 -7.58 1.50
N GLY A 231 -28.81 -8.81 1.73
CA GLY A 231 -29.48 -9.83 2.54
C GLY A 231 -30.78 -10.40 1.95
N THR A 232 -31.18 -9.99 0.75
CA THR A 232 -32.27 -10.64 0.01
C THR A 232 -31.85 -12.03 -0.48
N MET A 233 -32.81 -12.95 -0.61
CA MET A 233 -32.54 -14.30 -1.12
C MET A 233 -31.82 -14.27 -2.48
N ASN A 234 -32.21 -13.39 -3.40
CA ASN A 234 -31.56 -13.25 -4.70
C ASN A 234 -30.12 -12.71 -4.57
N ALA A 235 -29.88 -11.74 -3.69
CA ALA A 235 -28.52 -11.29 -3.40
C ALA A 235 -27.66 -12.42 -2.83
N LEU A 236 -28.18 -13.22 -1.90
CA LEU A 236 -27.44 -14.34 -1.30
C LEU A 236 -27.18 -15.48 -2.31
N LYS A 237 -28.14 -15.78 -3.21
CA LYS A 237 -27.90 -16.67 -4.37
C LYS A 237 -26.75 -16.15 -5.24
N THR A 238 -26.71 -14.84 -5.49
CA THR A 238 -25.64 -14.20 -6.26
C THR A 238 -24.30 -14.29 -5.51
N ALA A 239 -24.28 -14.03 -4.20
CA ALA A 239 -23.08 -14.16 -3.37
C ALA A 239 -22.50 -15.59 -3.46
N ARG A 240 -23.35 -16.61 -3.46
CA ARG A 240 -22.94 -18.00 -3.63
C ARG A 240 -22.35 -18.28 -5.02
N LEU A 241 -22.91 -17.70 -6.07
CA LEU A 241 -22.36 -17.76 -7.43
C LEU A 241 -20.96 -17.10 -7.51
N VAL A 242 -20.78 -15.98 -6.82
CA VAL A 242 -19.46 -15.32 -6.71
C VAL A 242 -18.46 -16.22 -6.01
N ALA A 243 -18.86 -16.84 -4.89
CA ALA A 243 -18.02 -17.74 -4.12
C ALA A 243 -17.60 -19.00 -4.90
N ILE A 244 -18.53 -19.66 -5.60
CA ILE A 244 -18.15 -20.81 -6.44
C ILE A 244 -17.22 -20.38 -7.57
N GLY A 245 -17.45 -19.23 -8.22
CA GLY A 245 -16.56 -18.70 -9.26
C GLY A 245 -15.12 -18.46 -8.76
N LEU A 246 -14.94 -18.11 -7.48
CA LEU A 246 -13.62 -18.00 -6.86
C LEU A 246 -12.92 -19.36 -6.66
N LEU A 247 -13.69 -20.44 -6.47
CA LEU A 247 -13.21 -21.79 -6.20
C LEU A 247 -13.02 -22.64 -7.46
N MET A 248 -13.87 -22.45 -8.49
CA MET A 248 -13.97 -23.30 -9.68
C MET A 248 -12.62 -23.70 -10.30
N PRO A 249 -11.60 -22.82 -10.43
CA PRO A 249 -10.34 -23.21 -11.03
C PRO A 249 -9.46 -24.11 -10.15
N PHE A 250 -9.82 -24.32 -8.88
CA PHE A 250 -8.94 -24.93 -7.88
C PHE A 250 -9.55 -26.13 -7.15
N VAL A 251 -10.83 -26.43 -7.39
CA VAL A 251 -11.55 -27.51 -6.70
C VAL A 251 -12.08 -28.50 -7.71
N GLU A 252 -12.18 -29.76 -7.29
CA GLU A 252 -12.89 -30.78 -8.05
C GLU A 252 -14.35 -30.79 -7.61
N LEU A 253 -15.24 -30.62 -8.58
CA LEU A 253 -16.67 -30.73 -8.37
C LEU A 253 -17.05 -32.22 -8.41
N PRO A 254 -17.85 -32.69 -7.45
CA PRO A 254 -18.32 -34.05 -7.47
C PRO A 254 -19.32 -34.28 -8.61
N ALA A 255 -19.27 -35.46 -9.23
CA ALA A 255 -20.25 -35.88 -10.23
C ALA A 255 -21.66 -36.06 -9.64
N ASN A 256 -21.76 -36.33 -8.33
CA ASN A 256 -23.01 -36.53 -7.61
C ASN A 256 -23.27 -35.37 -6.63
N SER A 257 -24.51 -34.86 -6.62
CA SER A 257 -24.94 -33.71 -5.81
C SER A 257 -24.93 -33.94 -4.29
N THR A 258 -24.72 -35.16 -3.82
CA THR A 258 -24.65 -35.53 -2.40
C THR A 258 -23.28 -35.28 -1.78
N HIS A 259 -22.24 -35.06 -2.59
CA HIS A 259 -20.90 -34.82 -2.09
C HIS A 259 -20.65 -33.32 -1.93
N SER A 260 -20.10 -32.94 -0.78
CA SER A 260 -19.69 -31.57 -0.50
C SER A 260 -18.35 -31.26 -1.18
N ILE A 261 -18.19 -30.05 -1.72
CA ILE A 261 -16.89 -29.57 -2.17
C ILE A 261 -15.98 -29.15 -1.00
N LEU A 262 -16.53 -29.01 0.21
CA LEU A 262 -15.80 -28.72 1.44
C LEU A 262 -15.05 -29.98 1.91
N THR A 263 -13.95 -30.30 1.24
CA THR A 263 -13.08 -31.44 1.58
C THR A 263 -11.66 -30.96 1.90
N PRO A 264 -10.88 -31.71 2.71
CA PRO A 264 -9.47 -31.40 2.94
C PRO A 264 -8.66 -31.31 1.63
N THR A 265 -8.96 -32.17 0.66
CA THR A 265 -8.31 -32.19 -0.66
C THR A 265 -8.60 -30.92 -1.45
N ASN A 266 -9.87 -30.52 -1.58
CA ASN A 266 -10.23 -29.29 -2.29
C ASN A 266 -9.70 -28.04 -1.58
N ARG A 267 -9.69 -28.03 -0.25
CA ARG A 267 -9.05 -26.97 0.53
C ARG A 267 -7.56 -26.88 0.18
N GLN A 268 -6.84 -27.99 0.18
CA GLN A 268 -5.41 -28.02 -0.14
C GLN A 268 -5.11 -27.62 -1.59
N ARG A 269 -5.91 -28.06 -2.56
CA ARG A 269 -5.77 -27.66 -3.97
C ARG A 269 -5.99 -26.16 -4.14
N CYS A 270 -7.03 -25.61 -3.50
CA CYS A 270 -7.27 -24.18 -3.44
C CYS A 270 -6.07 -23.43 -2.84
N THR A 271 -5.64 -23.80 -1.62
CA THR A 271 -4.50 -23.19 -0.92
C THR A 271 -3.21 -23.15 -1.76
N ARG A 272 -2.96 -24.17 -2.58
CA ARG A 272 -1.72 -24.32 -3.35
C ARG A 272 -1.86 -23.90 -4.80
N ALA A 273 -2.98 -23.30 -5.21
CA ALA A 273 -3.22 -23.09 -6.63
C ALA A 273 -2.17 -22.19 -7.29
N PHE A 274 -1.62 -21.24 -6.55
CA PHE A 274 -0.56 -20.33 -7.02
C PHE A 274 0.86 -20.87 -6.83
N THR A 275 1.05 -21.98 -6.11
CA THR A 275 2.37 -22.47 -5.66
C THR A 275 2.62 -23.95 -6.01
N SER A 276 1.62 -24.65 -6.56
CA SER A 276 1.69 -26.08 -6.86
C SER A 276 2.85 -26.44 -7.77
N THR A 277 3.08 -25.65 -8.82
CA THR A 277 4.18 -25.83 -9.78
C THR A 277 5.56 -25.68 -9.12
N ILE A 278 5.69 -24.76 -8.15
CA ILE A 278 6.92 -24.54 -7.40
C ILE A 278 7.27 -25.76 -6.55
N ARG A 279 6.26 -26.39 -5.93
CA ARG A 279 6.47 -27.60 -5.10
C ARG A 279 6.76 -28.84 -5.94
N SER A 280 6.21 -28.91 -7.15
CA SER A 280 6.39 -30.04 -8.06
C SER A 280 7.66 -29.97 -8.90
N ALA A 281 8.31 -28.80 -8.96
CA ALA A 281 9.54 -28.60 -9.71
C ALA A 281 10.71 -29.39 -9.10
N LYS A 282 11.18 -30.43 -9.79
CA LYS A 282 12.34 -31.22 -9.38
C LYS A 282 13.59 -30.36 -9.37
N GLY A 283 14.36 -30.42 -8.28
CA GLY A 283 15.62 -29.68 -8.15
C GLY A 283 15.47 -28.19 -7.83
N GLN A 284 14.24 -27.69 -7.63
CA GLN A 284 14.01 -26.32 -7.23
C GLN A 284 14.51 -26.09 -5.80
N MET A 285 15.61 -25.34 -5.66
CA MET A 285 16.09 -24.88 -4.36
C MET A 285 15.55 -23.47 -4.11
N LEU A 286 14.84 -23.30 -3.00
CA LEU A 286 14.37 -22.01 -2.53
C LEU A 286 15.32 -21.50 -1.44
N SER A 287 15.64 -20.21 -1.49
CA SER A 287 16.33 -19.52 -0.41
C SER A 287 15.49 -19.55 0.89
N HIS A 288 16.10 -19.25 2.03
CA HIS A 288 15.37 -19.17 3.30
C HIS A 288 14.22 -18.16 3.24
N THR A 289 14.47 -17.03 2.58
CA THR A 289 13.48 -15.96 2.37
C THR A 289 12.38 -16.38 1.40
N GLU A 290 12.70 -17.08 0.31
CA GLU A 290 11.70 -17.59 -0.63
C GLU A 290 10.80 -18.65 0.01
N LYS A 291 11.33 -19.46 0.93
CA LYS A 291 10.51 -20.38 1.75
C LYS A 291 9.54 -19.59 2.65
N LYS A 292 9.95 -18.47 3.24
CA LYS A 292 9.05 -17.59 4.00
C LYS A 292 7.94 -17.06 3.08
N LEU A 293 8.28 -16.56 1.89
CA LEU A 293 7.30 -16.08 0.90
C LEU A 293 6.30 -17.16 0.48
N LEU A 294 6.78 -18.37 0.20
CA LEU A 294 5.94 -19.53 -0.10
C LEU A 294 4.93 -19.79 1.03
N ILE A 295 5.41 -19.85 2.27
CA ILE A 295 4.56 -20.09 3.45
C ILE A 295 3.55 -18.95 3.62
N THR A 296 3.97 -17.70 3.46
CA THR A 296 3.07 -16.53 3.56
C THR A 296 1.97 -16.60 2.52
N ILE A 297 2.29 -16.87 1.25
CA ILE A 297 1.30 -16.98 0.16
C ILE A 297 0.32 -18.12 0.44
N GLU A 298 0.83 -19.32 0.79
CA GLU A 298 -0.04 -20.45 1.12
C GLU A 298 -0.90 -20.17 2.37
N THR A 299 -0.40 -19.43 3.36
CA THR A 299 -1.15 -19.06 4.57
C THR A 299 -2.30 -18.12 4.24
N VAL A 300 -2.02 -17.03 3.53
CA VAL A 300 -3.04 -16.06 3.10
C VAL A 300 -4.08 -16.76 2.22
N HIS A 301 -3.64 -17.58 1.27
CA HIS A 301 -4.56 -18.27 0.38
C HIS A 301 -5.38 -19.34 1.11
N ALA A 302 -4.82 -20.03 2.11
CA ALA A 302 -5.57 -20.96 2.96
C ALA A 302 -6.70 -20.28 3.74
N GLU A 303 -6.48 -19.06 4.25
CA GLU A 303 -7.53 -18.30 4.95
C GLU A 303 -8.66 -17.91 4.00
N ILE A 304 -8.31 -17.40 2.81
CA ILE A 304 -9.30 -17.05 1.77
C ILE A 304 -10.05 -18.30 1.31
N CYS A 305 -9.35 -19.37 0.94
CA CYS A 305 -9.95 -20.62 0.48
C CYS A 305 -10.84 -21.25 1.55
N GLY A 306 -10.41 -21.23 2.80
CA GLY A 306 -11.19 -21.71 3.93
C GLY A 306 -12.50 -20.93 4.08
N PHE A 307 -12.41 -19.60 4.09
CA PHE A 307 -13.59 -18.74 4.14
C PHE A 307 -14.55 -19.02 2.97
N VAL A 308 -14.06 -19.03 1.73
CA VAL A 308 -14.91 -19.17 0.54
C VAL A 308 -15.55 -20.56 0.44
N LEU A 309 -14.82 -21.64 0.79
CA LEU A 309 -15.36 -23.00 0.82
C LEU A 309 -16.46 -23.15 1.86
N GLU A 310 -16.20 -22.68 3.08
CA GLU A 310 -17.18 -22.74 4.17
C GLU A 310 -18.40 -21.86 3.87
N PHE A 311 -18.18 -20.69 3.25
CA PHE A 311 -19.27 -19.79 2.82
C PHE A 311 -20.15 -20.48 1.79
N TYR A 312 -19.55 -21.04 0.73
CA TYR A 312 -20.30 -21.73 -0.32
C TYR A 312 -21.14 -22.89 0.24
N HIS A 313 -20.59 -23.61 1.23
CA HIS A 313 -21.27 -24.69 1.92
C HIS A 313 -22.40 -24.18 2.83
N ALA A 314 -22.18 -23.11 3.59
CA ALA A 314 -23.19 -22.57 4.51
C ALA A 314 -24.46 -22.10 3.79
N PHE A 315 -24.36 -21.66 2.54
CA PHE A 315 -25.50 -21.24 1.72
C PHE A 315 -25.94 -22.32 0.72
N HIS A 316 -25.65 -23.60 0.96
CA HIS A 316 -25.90 -24.68 -0.02
C HIS A 316 -27.36 -24.79 -0.48
N ASP A 317 -28.33 -24.48 0.38
CA ASP A 317 -29.77 -24.50 0.10
C ASP A 317 -30.21 -23.41 -0.88
N LEU A 318 -29.41 -22.36 -1.05
CA LEU A 318 -29.66 -21.28 -2.01
C LEU A 318 -29.27 -21.72 -3.42
N VAL A 319 -30.16 -22.47 -4.06
CA VAL A 319 -29.99 -22.90 -5.45
C VAL A 319 -30.38 -21.76 -6.40
N PRO A 320 -29.57 -21.45 -7.44
CA PRO A 320 -29.89 -20.47 -8.50
C PRO A 320 -31.02 -20.92 -9.45
N ARG A 321 -32.11 -21.51 -8.93
CA ARG A 321 -33.25 -21.94 -9.74
C ARG A 321 -34.44 -21.02 -9.47
N GLU A 322 -35.03 -20.51 -10.54
CA GLU A 322 -36.40 -19.99 -10.53
C GLU A 322 -37.32 -21.20 -10.58
N ARG A 323 -37.95 -21.56 -9.46
CA ARG A 323 -39.20 -22.31 -9.52
C ARG A 323 -40.31 -21.33 -9.23
N SER A 324 -41.37 -21.40 -10.02
CA SER A 324 -42.65 -20.77 -9.74
C SER A 324 -43.13 -21.26 -8.37
N GLU A 325 -43.12 -20.39 -7.36
CA GLU A 325 -43.46 -20.78 -5.98
C GLU A 325 -44.99 -20.81 -5.77
N PRO A 326 -45.55 -21.87 -5.14
CA PRO A 326 -46.95 -21.91 -4.73
C PRO A 326 -47.27 -20.87 -3.63
N PRO A 327 -48.53 -20.44 -3.48
CA PRO A 327 -48.95 -19.43 -2.47
C PRO A 327 -48.58 -19.78 -1.02
N ASP A 328 -48.59 -21.07 -0.68
CA ASP A 328 -48.30 -21.58 0.66
C ASP A 328 -46.79 -21.46 1.01
N ALA A 329 -45.95 -21.26 0.00
CA ALA A 329 -44.52 -21.04 0.18
C ALA A 329 -44.23 -19.68 0.83
N GLN A 330 -45.11 -18.68 0.74
CA GLN A 330 -44.83 -17.31 1.18
C GLN A 330 -44.60 -17.18 2.71
N ALA A 331 -45.32 -17.97 3.51
CA ALA A 331 -45.15 -18.00 4.97
C ALA A 331 -43.85 -18.71 5.38
N ALA A 332 -43.55 -19.85 4.75
CA ALA A 332 -42.28 -20.57 4.91
C ALA A 332 -41.08 -19.76 4.39
N LEU A 333 -41.28 -18.96 3.34
CA LEU A 333 -40.31 -18.02 2.78
C LEU A 333 -40.00 -16.91 3.78
N THR A 334 -40.98 -16.47 4.57
CA THR A 334 -40.81 -15.39 5.55
C THR A 334 -39.97 -15.84 6.76
N SER A 335 -40.21 -17.04 7.30
CA SER A 335 -39.37 -17.62 8.37
C SER A 335 -37.97 -17.97 7.87
N ALA A 336 -37.85 -18.59 6.69
CA ALA A 336 -36.56 -18.85 6.05
C ALA A 336 -35.79 -17.55 5.79
N ASN A 337 -36.47 -16.48 5.38
CA ASN A 337 -35.86 -15.16 5.16
C ASN A 337 -35.28 -14.56 6.46
N HIS A 338 -35.88 -14.82 7.63
CA HIS A 338 -35.31 -14.38 8.91
C HIS A 338 -34.01 -15.15 9.24
N GLU A 339 -33.99 -16.45 9.03
CA GLU A 339 -32.79 -17.30 9.22
C GLU A 339 -31.66 -16.90 8.28
N TRP A 340 -31.94 -16.73 6.98
CA TRP A 340 -30.95 -16.29 6.00
C TRP A 340 -30.38 -14.92 6.31
N LYS A 341 -31.20 -13.99 6.80
CA LYS A 341 -30.73 -12.65 7.23
C LYS A 341 -29.79 -12.74 8.43
N GLN A 342 -30.07 -13.61 9.40
CA GLN A 342 -29.19 -13.81 10.54
C GLN A 342 -27.85 -14.44 10.10
N LEU A 343 -27.92 -15.48 9.26
CA LEU A 343 -26.74 -16.12 8.70
C LEU A 343 -25.90 -15.13 7.86
N ALA A 344 -26.55 -14.29 7.05
CA ALA A 344 -25.91 -13.26 6.26
C ALA A 344 -25.16 -12.22 7.13
N ARG A 345 -25.75 -11.79 8.25
CA ARG A 345 -25.08 -10.90 9.21
C ARG A 345 -23.83 -11.52 9.82
N GLU A 346 -23.91 -12.79 10.21
CA GLU A 346 -22.76 -13.52 10.77
C GLU A 346 -21.64 -13.68 9.75
N TRP A 347 -21.97 -14.09 8.52
CA TRP A 347 -20.99 -14.20 7.44
C TRP A 347 -20.42 -12.86 7.01
N HIS A 348 -21.21 -11.78 7.07
CA HIS A 348 -20.70 -10.44 6.82
C HIS A 348 -19.66 -10.04 7.87
N LYS A 349 -19.89 -10.35 9.16
CA LYS A 349 -18.92 -10.13 10.23
C LYS A 349 -17.63 -10.92 10.00
N ARG A 350 -17.73 -12.21 9.67
CA ARG A 350 -16.57 -13.06 9.33
C ARG A 350 -15.79 -12.53 8.13
N LEU A 351 -16.48 -12.06 7.09
CA LEU A 351 -15.85 -11.45 5.92
C LEU A 351 -15.14 -10.15 6.30
N SER A 352 -15.77 -9.29 7.08
CA SER A 352 -15.15 -8.04 7.55
C SER A 352 -13.89 -8.30 8.37
N GLN A 353 -13.86 -9.36 9.18
CA GLN A 353 -12.65 -9.79 9.89
C GLN A 353 -11.57 -10.29 8.93
N LEU A 354 -11.92 -11.07 7.90
CA LEU A 354 -10.98 -11.50 6.88
C LEU A 354 -10.40 -10.31 6.12
N LEU A 355 -11.24 -9.38 5.65
CA LEU A 355 -10.80 -8.17 4.94
C LEU A 355 -9.91 -7.30 5.84
N ALA A 356 -10.27 -7.12 7.11
CA ALA A 356 -9.45 -6.37 8.06
C ALA A 356 -8.09 -7.04 8.32
N ARG A 357 -8.03 -8.38 8.32
CA ARG A 357 -6.79 -9.13 8.50
C ARG A 357 -5.90 -9.11 7.26
N LEU A 358 -6.50 -9.12 6.07
CA LEU A 358 -5.77 -9.02 4.81
C LEU A 358 -5.21 -7.60 4.59
N ASP A 359 -5.96 -6.58 5.01
CA ASP A 359 -5.58 -5.15 4.96
C ASP A 359 -4.90 -4.72 3.65
N TRP A 360 -5.42 -5.19 2.51
CA TRP A 360 -4.78 -4.95 1.23
C TRP A 360 -4.87 -3.48 0.83
N LYS A 361 -3.73 -2.92 0.39
CA LYS A 361 -3.59 -1.52 -0.06
C LYS A 361 -4.64 -1.11 -1.10
N VAL A 362 -5.03 -2.03 -1.98
CA VAL A 362 -6.00 -1.79 -3.08
C VAL A 362 -7.37 -1.36 -2.55
N TRP A 363 -7.72 -1.69 -1.30
CA TRP A 363 -8.98 -1.27 -0.67
C TRP A 363 -8.92 0.12 -0.03
N ARG A 364 -7.75 0.75 0.03
CA ARG A 364 -7.56 2.11 0.55
C ARG A 364 -7.80 3.20 -0.52
N GLY A 365 -8.15 2.82 -1.75
CA GLY A 365 -8.48 3.73 -2.86
C GLY A 365 -9.95 4.16 -2.95
N CYS A 366 -10.25 5.04 -3.90
CA CYS A 366 -11.61 5.55 -4.11
C CYS A 366 -12.57 4.44 -4.53
N ARG A 367 -13.77 4.46 -3.95
CA ARG A 367 -14.81 3.45 -4.23
C ARG A 367 -15.46 3.61 -5.61
N LYS A 368 -15.45 4.83 -6.14
CA LYS A 368 -15.88 5.17 -7.50
C LYS A 368 -14.65 5.50 -8.34
N VAL A 369 -14.75 5.26 -9.63
CA VAL A 369 -13.82 5.82 -10.61
C VAL A 369 -14.04 7.33 -10.61
N CYS A 370 -12.96 8.10 -10.49
CA CYS A 370 -13.02 9.56 -10.54
C CYS A 370 -13.23 10.04 -11.99
N GLU A 371 -13.81 11.23 -12.16
CA GLU A 371 -13.99 11.83 -13.49
C GLU A 371 -12.64 12.14 -14.16
N PRO A 372 -12.57 12.34 -15.49
CA PRO A 372 -11.31 12.57 -16.20
C PRO A 372 -10.48 13.77 -15.69
N ASN A 373 -11.13 14.77 -15.09
CA ASN A 373 -10.50 15.94 -14.50
C ASN A 373 -10.24 15.81 -12.98
N GLU A 374 -10.62 14.68 -12.39
CA GLU A 374 -10.45 14.37 -10.97
C GLU A 374 -9.31 13.36 -10.76
N ILE A 375 -8.76 13.35 -9.55
CA ILE A 375 -7.81 12.33 -9.08
C ILE A 375 -8.33 11.70 -7.80
N CYS A 376 -7.95 10.43 -7.55
CA CYS A 376 -8.25 9.79 -6.28
C CYS A 376 -7.24 10.21 -5.21
N TYR A 377 -7.56 11.28 -4.48
CA TYR A 377 -6.71 11.84 -3.45
C TYR A 377 -6.84 11.09 -2.12
N LEU A 378 -5.69 10.73 -1.55
CA LEU A 378 -5.56 10.21 -0.20
C LEU A 378 -4.70 11.21 0.61
N PRO A 379 -5.15 11.67 1.79
CA PRO A 379 -4.40 12.64 2.59
C PRO A 379 -3.29 11.95 3.40
N VAL A 380 -2.26 11.51 2.69
CA VAL A 380 -1.03 10.93 3.25
C VAL A 380 0.14 11.89 3.02
N TRP A 381 1.17 11.91 3.87
CA TRP A 381 2.41 12.66 3.60
C TRP A 381 2.92 12.27 2.21
N PRO A 382 3.32 13.17 1.29
CA PRO A 382 3.45 14.63 1.46
C PRO A 382 2.18 15.40 1.13
N LEU A 383 1.17 14.71 0.61
CA LEU A 383 0.01 15.31 -0.04
C LEU A 383 -1.00 15.90 0.94
N GLY A 384 -0.91 15.58 2.24
CA GLY A 384 -1.82 16.05 3.28
C GLY A 384 -1.84 17.58 3.44
N LYS A 385 -2.80 18.26 2.79
CA LYS A 385 -2.98 19.72 2.95
C LYS A 385 -3.65 20.08 4.29
N ARG A 386 -2.87 20.67 5.19
CA ARG A 386 -3.00 22.09 5.57
C ARG A 386 -4.36 22.60 6.07
N ASP A 387 -5.03 21.86 6.95
CA ASP A 387 -6.14 22.38 7.78
C ASP A 387 -5.88 22.12 9.29
N GLY A 388 -4.62 22.22 9.70
CA GLY A 388 -4.16 21.57 10.96
C GLY A 388 -4.34 20.04 10.92
N GLN A 389 -4.56 19.48 9.72
CA GLN A 389 -4.64 18.05 9.47
C GLN A 389 -3.24 17.46 9.56
N ARG A 390 -3.08 16.78 10.68
CA ARG A 390 -1.95 16.03 11.18
C ARG A 390 -1.49 15.04 10.11
N TYR A 391 -0.20 15.03 9.83
CA TYR A 391 0.42 13.79 9.37
C TYR A 391 0.15 12.72 10.44
N PRO A 392 -0.13 11.48 10.05
CA PRO A 392 -0.12 10.38 11.00
C PRO A 392 1.10 10.51 11.92
N GLY A 393 0.88 10.44 13.24
CA GLY A 393 1.91 10.53 14.29
C GLY A 393 2.30 11.94 14.81
N GLY A 394 1.68 13.02 14.34
CA GLY A 394 1.89 14.35 14.97
C GLY A 394 1.59 14.35 16.50
N PRO A 395 2.43 14.98 17.36
CA PRO A 395 2.49 14.73 18.81
C PRO A 395 1.29 15.19 19.64
N ARG A 396 0.18 15.64 19.04
CA ARG A 396 -0.75 16.52 19.76
C ARG A 396 -2.22 16.13 19.88
N ARG A 397 -2.82 15.19 19.12
CA ARG A 397 -4.24 14.82 19.34
C ARG A 397 -4.62 13.49 18.68
N PRO A 398 -5.57 12.71 19.24
CA PRO A 398 -6.04 11.45 18.66
C PRO A 398 -6.61 11.65 17.24
N GLU A 399 -6.14 10.82 16.31
CA GLU A 399 -6.49 10.81 14.90
C GLU A 399 -7.94 10.33 14.69
N GLN A 400 -8.68 10.96 13.77
CA GLN A 400 -10.00 10.45 13.37
C GLN A 400 -9.88 9.70 12.04
N PRO A 401 -10.27 8.41 11.97
CA PRO A 401 -10.18 7.60 10.75
C PRO A 401 -10.94 8.16 9.53
N SER A 402 -11.91 9.04 9.75
CA SER A 402 -12.65 9.75 8.70
C SER A 402 -11.81 10.75 7.92
N GLN A 403 -10.73 11.28 8.52
CA GLN A 403 -9.84 12.27 7.90
C GLN A 403 -8.92 11.66 6.84
N PHE A 404 -8.79 10.33 6.80
CA PHE A 404 -7.91 9.61 5.88
C PHE A 404 -8.66 8.84 4.79
N GLN A 405 -9.94 9.16 4.57
CA GLN A 405 -10.73 8.50 3.53
C GLN A 405 -10.36 9.03 2.14
N PRO A 406 -10.22 8.15 1.13
CA PRO A 406 -9.95 8.53 -0.24
C PRO A 406 -11.12 9.30 -0.85
N VAL A 407 -10.83 10.39 -1.55
CA VAL A 407 -11.84 11.25 -2.18
C VAL A 407 -11.41 11.64 -3.60
N CYS A 408 -12.37 11.66 -4.53
CA CYS A 408 -12.13 12.27 -5.83
C CYS A 408 -12.12 13.79 -5.67
N VAL A 409 -11.05 14.43 -6.14
CA VAL A 409 -10.86 15.89 -6.07
C VAL A 409 -10.40 16.38 -7.43
N ASP A 410 -10.74 17.63 -7.76
CA ASP A 410 -10.30 18.32 -8.96
C ASP A 410 -9.30 19.45 -8.64
N MET A 411 -8.82 20.09 -9.69
CA MET A 411 -7.86 21.18 -9.58
C MET A 411 -8.44 22.40 -8.85
N GLN A 412 -9.75 22.64 -8.92
CA GLN A 412 -10.40 23.73 -8.18
C GLN A 412 -10.42 23.46 -6.68
N TRP A 413 -10.67 22.21 -6.26
CA TRP A 413 -10.54 21.79 -4.87
C TRP A 413 -9.11 22.01 -4.35
N TYR A 414 -8.10 21.72 -5.18
CA TYR A 414 -6.69 21.90 -4.84
C TYR A 414 -6.29 23.36 -4.62
N THR A 415 -6.86 24.29 -5.40
CA THR A 415 -6.54 25.73 -5.35
C THR A 415 -7.44 26.54 -4.42
N SER A 416 -8.74 26.18 -4.29
CA SER A 416 -9.74 26.95 -3.52
C SER A 416 -9.55 26.94 -2.01
N ARG A 417 -8.93 25.90 -1.44
CA ARG A 417 -8.73 25.78 0.02
C ARG A 417 -7.55 26.60 0.57
N GLU A 418 -6.80 27.31 -0.27
CA GLU A 418 -5.67 28.15 0.14
C GLU A 418 -5.97 29.65 0.13
N VAL A 419 -7.12 30.07 -0.43
CA VAL A 419 -7.54 31.49 -0.44
C VAL A 419 -8.04 31.96 0.94
N HIS A 420 -8.38 31.03 1.85
CA HIS A 420 -8.95 31.38 3.16
C HIS A 420 -7.94 31.62 4.29
N THR A 421 -6.64 31.38 4.10
CA THR A 421 -5.61 31.55 5.14
C THR A 421 -5.02 32.96 5.22
N GLU A 422 -5.37 33.89 4.32
CA GLU A 422 -4.91 35.28 4.40
C GLU A 422 -5.86 36.25 5.11
N ARG A 423 -7.08 35.82 5.47
CA ARG A 423 -8.06 36.71 6.15
C ARG A 423 -7.93 36.79 7.67
N SER A 424 -6.98 36.09 8.28
CA SER A 424 -6.82 36.02 9.74
C SER A 424 -5.51 36.60 10.29
N SER A 425 -4.74 37.34 9.49
CA SER A 425 -3.50 38.01 9.93
C SER A 425 -3.47 39.54 9.82
N THR A 426 -4.63 40.20 9.63
CA THR A 426 -4.70 41.67 9.67
C THR A 426 -5.96 42.18 10.37
N THR A 427 -5.99 42.10 11.70
CA THR A 427 -6.71 43.06 12.58
C THR A 427 -6.14 42.91 13.99
N GLY A 428 -5.32 43.87 14.41
CA GLY A 428 -4.72 43.86 15.75
C GLY A 428 -3.54 44.82 15.91
N MET A 429 -3.64 46.02 15.36
CA MET A 429 -2.93 47.19 15.85
C MET A 429 -3.92 48.34 15.80
N ASP A 430 -4.55 48.58 16.94
CA ASP A 430 -4.93 49.88 17.48
C ASP A 430 -4.91 49.77 19.01
#